data_AF-A0A8H6C622-F1
#
_entry.id   AF-A0A8H6C622-F1
#
_cell.length_a   1.000
_cell.length_b   1.000
_cell.length_c   1.000
_cell.angle_alpha   90.00
_cell.angle_beta   90.00
_cell.angle_gamma   90.00
#
_symmetry.space_group_name_H-M   'P 1'
#
loop_
_entity.id
_entity.type
_entity.pdbx_description
1 polymer ?
#
loop_
_entity_poly.entity_id
_entity_poly.type
_entity_poly.pdbx_seq_one_letter_code
_entity_poly.pdbx_strand_id
1 'polypeptide(L)'
;MHDIQGPHKLYLDKLTKTKLSYHVYPFAESIETNQVLRILLQYSLGSPYLLTAILATSATFQFIETRQMIHKDHHLTLNFTALAYFQSNNRDGSTGISSVNKNNWKIHLRGVKDLLLKYSKLAHSNNQQYITDGLALAKTWFFAIESVAELNDPLGGTIKYSTKNISSHVDIIKTNQNVLDCSDSSRLWVETGYFNRGKNQDYHDALYRIGMVTNPNLPISTQFNMFLGFSIDVVKLIDEMTKSLDLLRENKPGQLSGTSIANIFTLISRARNNDIVPKVNKETFVIPKESIGHPEYKEFDKLVLPKSCYTHEIINDNSTTTSKDGSSKETIYYSWYDWSEQLHIDSVYMKLFHIKGLMKLPRDHPLVQELKDKVLTSMFFLKDKQQNIVDKEINNDSKIFLESDHYYLHSDLFDTRAIMAQSSYRECIKIANGLLDFEKLELYFQGLIKLGNGSSLLALDNVKRFKQNFIDGKDVEDDVDLAFDSEIIPFS
;
A
#
# COMPACT_ATOMS: atom_id res chain seq x y z
N MET A 1 -18.21 -30.76 -4.87
CA MET A 1 -16.97 -30.35 -5.57
C MET A 1 -17.40 -29.54 -6.77
N HIS A 2 -17.13 -28.24 -6.82
CA HIS A 2 -17.48 -27.45 -8.00
C HIS A 2 -16.60 -27.89 -9.16
N ASP A 3 -17.22 -28.35 -10.24
CA ASP A 3 -16.50 -28.78 -11.44
C ASP A 3 -15.97 -27.52 -12.15
N ILE A 4 -14.67 -27.25 -12.03
CA ILE A 4 -14.02 -26.08 -12.63
C ILE A 4 -13.82 -26.37 -14.12
N GLN A 5 -14.83 -26.04 -14.93
CA GLN A 5 -14.77 -26.21 -16.38
C GLN A 5 -14.75 -24.87 -17.14
N GLY A 6 -14.21 -24.91 -18.36
CA GLY A 6 -14.22 -23.79 -19.30
C GLY A 6 -13.50 -22.52 -18.79
N PRO A 7 -14.15 -21.33 -18.84
CA PRO A 7 -13.49 -20.04 -18.57
C PRO A 7 -12.95 -19.90 -17.14
N HIS A 8 -13.53 -20.60 -16.15
CA HIS A 8 -13.05 -20.54 -14.76
C HIS A 8 -11.62 -21.09 -14.62
N LYS A 9 -11.30 -22.16 -15.35
CA LYS A 9 -9.94 -22.75 -15.35
C LYS A 9 -8.93 -21.77 -15.93
N LEU A 10 -9.29 -21.07 -17.01
CA LEU A 10 -8.44 -20.05 -17.63
C LEU A 10 -8.10 -18.92 -16.65
N TYR A 11 -9.10 -18.38 -15.95
CA TYR A 11 -8.90 -17.31 -14.96
C TYR A 11 -8.06 -17.77 -13.77
N LEU A 12 -8.27 -19.00 -13.31
CA LEU A 12 -7.49 -19.58 -12.23
C LEU A 12 -6.03 -19.82 -12.65
N ASP A 13 -5.82 -20.40 -13.84
CA ASP A 13 -4.49 -20.64 -14.40
C ASP A 13 -3.72 -19.32 -14.58
N LYS A 14 -4.39 -18.29 -15.12
CA LYS A 14 -3.78 -16.97 -15.25
C LYS A 14 -3.39 -16.37 -13.90
N LEU A 15 -4.25 -16.44 -12.90
CA LEU A 15 -3.94 -15.90 -11.57
C LEU A 15 -2.81 -16.69 -10.88
N THR A 16 -2.76 -18.01 -11.05
CA THR A 16 -1.84 -18.89 -10.31
C THR A 16 -0.51 -19.17 -10.99
N LYS A 17 -0.39 -18.91 -12.30
CA LYS A 17 0.79 -19.26 -13.11
C LYS A 17 1.47 -18.06 -13.75
N THR A 18 0.97 -16.84 -13.51
CA THR A 18 1.53 -15.62 -14.12
C THR A 18 1.78 -14.54 -13.08
N LYS A 19 2.41 -13.44 -13.53
CA LYS A 19 2.66 -12.24 -12.74
C LYS A 19 1.38 -11.60 -12.18
N LEU A 20 0.21 -11.99 -12.67
CA LEU A 20 -1.09 -11.57 -12.14
C LEU A 20 -1.25 -11.86 -10.65
N SER A 21 -0.62 -12.93 -10.13
CA SER A 21 -0.61 -13.26 -8.70
C SER A 21 -0.01 -12.15 -7.83
N TYR A 22 0.91 -11.35 -8.37
CA TYR A 22 1.54 -10.24 -7.63
C TYR A 22 0.58 -9.08 -7.38
N HIS A 23 -0.55 -8.99 -8.07
CA HIS A 23 -1.58 -8.02 -7.70
C HIS A 23 -2.27 -8.35 -6.37
N VAL A 24 -2.22 -9.62 -5.95
CA VAL A 24 -2.76 -10.05 -4.66
C VAL A 24 -1.70 -9.93 -3.56
N TYR A 25 -0.44 -10.16 -3.91
CA TYR A 25 0.68 -10.08 -2.96
C TYR A 25 1.94 -9.54 -3.66
N PRO A 26 2.12 -8.20 -3.75
CA PRO A 26 3.17 -7.58 -4.58
C PRO A 26 4.60 -7.97 -4.21
N PHE A 27 4.89 -8.17 -2.91
CA PHE A 27 6.20 -8.60 -2.43
C PHE A 27 6.34 -10.13 -2.27
N ALA A 28 5.47 -10.93 -2.90
CA ALA A 28 5.69 -12.38 -2.98
C ALA A 28 7.03 -12.69 -3.66
N GLU A 29 7.80 -13.62 -3.10
CA GLU A 29 9.13 -13.96 -3.62
C GLU A 29 9.06 -14.60 -5.02
N SER A 30 8.09 -15.47 -5.25
CA SER A 30 7.79 -16.07 -6.54
C SER A 30 6.29 -16.39 -6.67
N ILE A 31 5.86 -16.77 -7.87
CA ILE A 31 4.48 -17.19 -8.14
C ILE A 31 4.18 -18.48 -7.33
N GLU A 32 5.12 -19.40 -7.28
CA GLU A 32 5.02 -20.70 -6.62
C GLU A 32 4.99 -20.58 -5.09
N THR A 33 5.68 -19.58 -4.54
CA THR A 33 5.77 -19.34 -3.09
C THR A 33 4.75 -18.34 -2.58
N ASN A 34 3.80 -17.88 -3.42
CA ASN A 34 2.75 -16.94 -3.03
C ASN A 34 1.75 -17.59 -2.05
N GLN A 35 2.06 -17.52 -0.75
CA GLN A 35 1.27 -18.14 0.31
C GLN A 35 -0.12 -17.53 0.46
N VAL A 36 -0.26 -16.22 0.22
CA VAL A 36 -1.56 -15.54 0.25
C VAL A 36 -2.51 -16.21 -0.73
N LEU A 37 -2.09 -16.40 -1.98
CA LEU A 37 -2.91 -17.06 -2.99
C LEU A 37 -3.19 -18.53 -2.64
N ARG A 38 -2.20 -19.26 -2.11
CA ARG A 38 -2.40 -20.66 -1.67
C ARG A 38 -3.46 -20.79 -0.57
N ILE A 39 -3.44 -19.91 0.43
CA ILE A 39 -4.42 -19.87 1.51
C ILE A 39 -5.81 -19.59 0.92
N LEU A 40 -5.94 -18.57 0.06
CA LEU A 40 -7.21 -18.24 -0.58
C LEU A 40 -7.79 -19.42 -1.35
N LEU A 41 -6.95 -20.12 -2.12
CA LEU A 41 -7.37 -21.30 -2.88
C LEU A 41 -7.79 -22.45 -1.97
N GLN A 42 -7.05 -22.70 -0.88
CA GLN A 42 -7.40 -23.73 0.09
C GLN A 42 -8.79 -23.49 0.71
N TYR A 43 -9.07 -22.26 1.16
CA TYR A 43 -10.38 -21.92 1.71
C TYR A 43 -11.48 -21.84 0.64
N SER A 44 -11.14 -21.56 -0.62
CA SER A 44 -12.11 -21.53 -1.72
C SER A 44 -12.75 -22.89 -2.00
N LEU A 45 -12.09 -24.01 -1.64
CA LEU A 45 -12.62 -25.37 -1.78
C LEU A 45 -13.92 -25.57 -0.98
N GLY A 46 -14.02 -24.91 0.18
CA GLY A 46 -15.20 -24.94 1.07
C GLY A 46 -16.09 -23.71 0.95
N SER A 47 -15.73 -22.72 0.11
CA SER A 47 -16.42 -21.44 0.01
C SER A 47 -16.62 -21.05 -1.46
N PRO A 48 -17.79 -21.39 -2.06
CA PRO A 48 -18.12 -21.03 -3.43
C PRO A 48 -18.11 -19.52 -3.66
N TYR A 49 -18.48 -18.75 -2.64
CA TYR A 49 -18.38 -17.30 -2.62
C TYR A 49 -16.94 -16.82 -2.86
N LEU A 50 -15.98 -17.35 -2.09
CA LEU A 50 -14.58 -16.97 -2.19
C LEU A 50 -13.99 -17.39 -3.54
N LEU A 51 -14.29 -18.59 -4.02
CA LEU A 51 -13.86 -19.03 -5.35
C LEU A 51 -14.34 -18.07 -6.44
N THR A 52 -15.63 -17.71 -6.40
CA THR A 52 -16.22 -16.82 -7.40
C THR A 52 -15.62 -15.42 -7.33
N ALA A 53 -15.35 -14.90 -6.12
CA ALA A 53 -14.66 -13.62 -5.93
C ALA A 53 -13.24 -13.63 -6.51
N ILE A 54 -12.46 -14.70 -6.29
CA ILE A 54 -11.12 -14.86 -6.87
C ILE A 54 -11.18 -14.87 -8.40
N LEU A 55 -12.13 -15.59 -8.98
CA LEU A 55 -12.34 -15.63 -10.43
C LEU A 55 -12.74 -14.25 -10.98
N ALA A 56 -13.64 -13.54 -10.28
CA ALA A 56 -14.08 -12.20 -10.67
C ALA A 56 -12.91 -11.21 -10.68
N THR A 57 -12.04 -11.29 -9.67
CA THR A 57 -10.80 -10.49 -9.57
C THR A 57 -9.84 -10.79 -10.73
N SER A 58 -9.62 -12.07 -11.05
CA SER A 58 -8.79 -12.47 -12.20
C SER A 58 -9.37 -11.96 -13.53
N ALA A 59 -10.71 -12.00 -13.68
CA ALA A 59 -11.38 -11.45 -14.84
C ALA A 59 -11.23 -9.93 -14.94
N THR A 60 -11.30 -9.20 -13.82
CA THR A 60 -11.03 -7.75 -13.76
C THR A 60 -9.64 -7.43 -14.26
N PHE A 61 -8.61 -8.10 -13.73
CA PHE A 61 -7.24 -7.80 -14.11
C PHE A 61 -6.99 -8.06 -15.61
N GLN A 62 -7.50 -9.18 -16.14
CA GLN A 62 -7.41 -9.47 -17.57
C GLN A 62 -8.18 -8.46 -18.43
N PHE A 63 -9.34 -7.96 -17.98
CA PHE A 63 -10.04 -6.89 -18.68
C PHE A 63 -9.22 -5.60 -18.71
N ILE A 64 -8.57 -5.23 -17.61
CA ILE A 64 -7.75 -4.01 -17.54
C ILE A 64 -6.54 -4.12 -18.46
N GLU A 65 -5.88 -5.29 -18.47
CA GLU A 65 -4.69 -5.55 -19.29
C GLU A 65 -5.04 -5.59 -20.79
N THR A 66 -6.08 -6.34 -21.19
CA THR A 66 -6.34 -6.62 -22.62
C THR A 66 -7.42 -5.74 -23.24
N ARG A 67 -8.26 -5.09 -22.42
CA ARG A 67 -9.47 -4.34 -22.82
C ARG A 67 -10.49 -5.16 -23.61
N GLN A 68 -10.41 -6.49 -23.58
CA GLN A 68 -11.37 -7.36 -24.26
C GLN A 68 -12.68 -7.50 -23.47
N MET A 69 -13.80 -7.16 -24.13
CA MET A 69 -15.13 -7.14 -23.50
C MET A 69 -15.56 -8.49 -22.90
N ILE A 70 -15.10 -9.61 -23.45
CA ILE A 70 -15.39 -10.94 -22.91
C ILE A 70 -15.00 -11.07 -21.42
N HIS A 71 -13.91 -10.42 -21.00
CA HIS A 71 -13.50 -10.45 -19.59
C HIS A 71 -14.39 -9.59 -18.71
N LYS A 72 -14.92 -8.48 -19.23
CA LYS A 72 -15.88 -7.63 -18.53
C LYS A 72 -17.20 -8.38 -18.30
N ASP A 73 -17.68 -9.10 -19.31
CA ASP A 73 -18.93 -9.87 -19.22
C ASP A 73 -18.79 -11.02 -18.21
N HIS A 74 -17.65 -11.73 -18.22
CA HIS A 74 -17.35 -12.74 -17.21
C HIS A 74 -17.21 -12.15 -15.81
N HIS A 75 -16.53 -11.00 -15.64
CA HIS A 75 -16.43 -10.31 -14.35
C HIS A 75 -17.81 -10.00 -13.76
N LEU A 76 -18.71 -9.41 -14.56
CA LEU A 76 -20.07 -9.09 -14.13
C LEU A 76 -20.84 -10.36 -13.72
N THR A 77 -20.77 -11.40 -14.55
CA THR A 77 -21.41 -12.69 -14.28
C THR A 77 -20.93 -13.32 -12.97
N LEU A 78 -19.61 -13.29 -12.74
CA LEU A 78 -19.01 -13.82 -11.53
C LEU A 78 -19.39 -12.97 -10.30
N ASN A 79 -19.42 -11.65 -10.40
CA ASN A 79 -19.88 -10.79 -9.30
C ASN A 79 -21.33 -11.07 -8.92
N PHE A 80 -22.24 -11.21 -9.90
CA PHE A 80 -23.63 -11.56 -9.63
C PHE A 80 -23.73 -12.94 -8.97
N THR A 81 -22.92 -13.90 -9.40
CA THR A 81 -22.87 -15.25 -8.82
C THR A 81 -22.34 -15.23 -7.38
N ALA A 82 -21.29 -14.47 -7.11
CA ALA A 82 -20.77 -14.27 -5.76
C ALA A 82 -21.84 -13.63 -4.85
N LEU A 83 -22.51 -12.60 -5.34
CA LEU A 83 -23.59 -11.95 -4.61
C LEU A 83 -24.74 -12.91 -4.30
N ALA A 84 -25.11 -13.79 -5.24
CA ALA A 84 -26.13 -14.81 -5.03
C ALA A 84 -25.72 -15.81 -3.93
N TYR A 85 -24.47 -16.28 -3.93
CA TYR A 85 -23.95 -17.14 -2.85
C TYR A 85 -23.93 -16.44 -1.49
N PHE A 86 -23.56 -15.15 -1.46
CA PHE A 86 -23.60 -14.38 -0.23
C PHE A 86 -25.02 -14.26 0.32
N GLN A 87 -26.00 -14.03 -0.56
CA GLN A 87 -27.41 -13.91 -0.16
C GLN A 87 -28.02 -15.25 0.26
N SER A 88 -27.69 -16.36 -0.42
CA SER A 88 -28.19 -17.69 -0.05
C SER A 88 -27.73 -18.12 1.34
N ASN A 89 -26.53 -17.72 1.74
CA ASN A 89 -25.96 -18.07 3.03
C ASN A 89 -26.42 -17.15 4.18
N ASN A 90 -27.07 -16.02 3.86
CA ASN A 90 -27.57 -15.03 4.83
C ASN A 90 -29.12 -14.92 4.84
N ARG A 91 -29.84 -16.03 4.63
CA ARG A 91 -31.31 -16.07 4.55
C ARG A 91 -32.03 -15.70 5.87
N ASP A 92 -31.35 -15.79 7.01
CA ASP A 92 -31.87 -15.32 8.28
C ASP A 92 -31.65 -13.81 8.38
N GLY A 93 -32.73 -13.03 8.25
CA GLY A 93 -32.77 -11.55 8.19
C GLY A 93 -32.23 -10.78 9.41
N SER A 94 -31.17 -11.27 10.06
CA SER A 94 -30.43 -10.61 11.14
C SER A 94 -29.42 -9.56 10.65
N THR A 95 -29.15 -9.50 9.35
CA THR A 95 -28.40 -8.39 8.74
C THR A 95 -29.33 -7.63 7.80
N GLY A 96 -29.92 -6.53 8.29
CA GLY A 96 -30.84 -5.67 7.55
C GLY A 96 -30.19 -4.92 6.38
N ILE A 97 -29.56 -5.63 5.45
CA ILE A 97 -28.93 -5.08 4.25
C ILE A 97 -30.04 -4.89 3.20
N SER A 98 -30.71 -3.72 3.27
CA SER A 98 -31.70 -3.29 2.28
C SER A 98 -31.09 -3.24 0.87
N SER A 99 -31.93 -3.47 -0.15
CA SER A 99 -31.54 -3.61 -1.57
C SER A 99 -30.86 -2.41 -2.22
N VAL A 100 -30.85 -1.25 -1.55
CA VAL A 100 -30.44 0.02 -2.16
C VAL A 100 -29.03 0.48 -1.75
N ASN A 101 -28.46 -0.07 -0.65
CA ASN A 101 -27.13 0.33 -0.11
C ASN A 101 -26.07 -0.78 -0.19
N LYS A 102 -26.24 -1.75 -1.09
CA LYS A 102 -25.50 -3.03 -1.13
C LYS A 102 -24.05 -2.98 -1.62
N ASN A 103 -23.58 -1.84 -2.14
CA ASN A 103 -22.23 -1.68 -2.70
C ASN A 103 -21.29 -0.84 -1.81
N ASN A 104 -21.68 -0.54 -0.57
CA ASN A 104 -20.86 0.29 0.29
C ASN A 104 -19.82 -0.56 1.04
N TRP A 105 -18.55 -0.42 0.65
CA TRP A 105 -17.41 -1.10 1.28
C TRP A 105 -17.38 -0.92 2.81
N LYS A 106 -17.89 0.20 3.34
CA LYS A 106 -17.98 0.47 4.79
C LYS A 106 -18.88 -0.53 5.50
N ILE A 107 -19.96 -0.98 4.87
CA ILE A 107 -20.86 -1.97 5.46
C ILE A 107 -20.16 -3.31 5.59
N HIS A 108 -19.44 -3.73 4.54
CA HIS A 108 -18.65 -4.96 4.56
C HIS A 108 -17.54 -4.88 5.62
N LEU A 109 -16.81 -3.76 5.68
CA LEU A 109 -15.74 -3.58 6.65
C LEU A 109 -16.26 -3.59 8.10
N ARG A 110 -17.43 -2.98 8.36
CA ARG A 110 -18.10 -3.08 9.67
C ARG A 110 -18.48 -4.52 10.01
N GLY A 111 -19.01 -5.27 9.05
CA GLY A 111 -19.33 -6.69 9.25
C GLY A 111 -18.09 -7.53 9.60
N VAL A 112 -16.96 -7.27 8.94
CA VAL A 112 -15.67 -7.92 9.25
C VAL A 112 -15.19 -7.53 10.65
N LYS A 113 -15.24 -6.23 11.00
CA LYS A 113 -14.91 -5.74 12.34
C LYS A 113 -15.70 -6.49 13.42
N ASP A 114 -17.02 -6.56 13.27
CA ASP A 114 -17.90 -7.20 14.25
C ASP A 114 -17.63 -8.71 14.37
N LEU A 115 -17.31 -9.37 13.25
CA LEU A 115 -16.91 -10.77 13.24
C LEU A 115 -15.58 -11.00 13.97
N LEU A 116 -14.57 -10.17 13.70
CA LEU A 116 -13.28 -10.25 14.37
C LEU A 116 -13.42 -9.98 15.87
N LEU A 117 -14.21 -8.99 16.28
CA LEU A 117 -14.48 -8.72 17.70
C LEU A 117 -15.13 -9.92 18.40
N LYS A 118 -16.13 -10.56 17.76
CA LYS A 118 -16.75 -11.78 18.28
C LYS A 118 -15.74 -12.92 18.38
N TYR A 119 -14.92 -13.10 17.35
CA TYR A 119 -13.88 -14.12 17.33
C TYR A 119 -12.86 -13.89 18.46
N SER A 120 -12.35 -12.67 18.62
CA SER A 120 -11.40 -12.34 19.69
C SER A 120 -11.98 -12.68 21.05
N LYS A 121 -13.25 -12.33 21.32
CA LYS A 121 -13.91 -12.68 22.59
C LYS A 121 -13.96 -14.19 22.84
N LEU A 122 -14.28 -14.98 21.81
CA LEU A 122 -14.34 -16.44 21.88
C LEU A 122 -12.96 -17.09 22.03
N ALA A 123 -11.95 -16.58 21.33
CA ALA A 123 -10.59 -17.09 21.41
C ALA A 123 -10.00 -16.88 22.81
N HIS A 124 -10.24 -15.71 23.41
CA HIS A 124 -9.85 -15.41 24.79
C HIS A 124 -10.57 -16.29 25.81
N SER A 125 -11.87 -16.57 25.64
CA SER A 125 -12.60 -17.44 26.57
C SER A 125 -12.13 -18.89 26.53
N ASN A 126 -11.63 -19.34 25.37
CA ASN A 126 -11.21 -20.72 25.15
C ASN A 126 -9.70 -20.94 25.33
N ASN A 127 -8.94 -19.95 25.82
CA ASN A 127 -7.48 -19.97 25.91
C ASN A 127 -6.80 -20.42 24.59
N GLN A 128 -7.39 -20.03 23.45
CA GLN A 128 -6.94 -20.48 22.15
C GLN A 128 -5.75 -19.63 21.69
N GLN A 129 -4.53 -20.16 21.86
CA GLN A 129 -3.27 -19.48 21.53
C GLN A 129 -2.85 -19.65 20.06
N TYR A 130 -3.54 -20.48 19.28
CA TYR A 130 -3.15 -20.74 17.90
C TYR A 130 -3.98 -19.93 16.90
N ILE A 131 -3.31 -19.06 16.13
CA ILE A 131 -3.88 -18.33 15.00
C ILE A 131 -3.65 -19.10 13.71
N THR A 132 -4.74 -19.46 13.02
CA THR A 132 -4.69 -20.14 11.72
C THR A 132 -4.20 -19.22 10.61
N ASP A 133 -3.66 -19.79 9.53
CA ASP A 133 -3.16 -19.06 8.36
C ASP A 133 -4.22 -18.12 7.76
N GLY A 134 -5.44 -18.62 7.60
CA GLY A 134 -6.57 -17.85 7.08
C GLY A 134 -6.98 -16.70 7.99
N LEU A 135 -6.92 -16.90 9.31
CA LEU A 135 -7.22 -15.83 10.27
C LEU A 135 -6.13 -14.75 10.28
N ALA A 136 -4.85 -15.15 10.25
CA ALA A 136 -3.75 -14.20 10.18
C ALA A 136 -3.84 -13.33 8.91
N LEU A 137 -4.16 -13.93 7.77
CA LEU A 137 -4.39 -13.22 6.53
C LEU A 137 -5.59 -12.26 6.64
N ALA A 138 -6.72 -12.72 7.17
CA ALA A 138 -7.91 -11.89 7.35
C ALA A 138 -7.66 -10.69 8.29
N LYS A 139 -6.91 -10.88 9.37
CA LYS A 139 -6.48 -9.81 10.28
C LYS A 139 -5.60 -8.78 9.55
N THR A 140 -4.66 -9.23 8.74
CA THR A 140 -3.78 -8.32 7.97
C THR A 140 -4.57 -7.52 6.95
N TRP A 141 -5.46 -8.17 6.21
CA TRP A 141 -6.32 -7.51 5.22
C TRP A 141 -7.25 -6.50 5.86
N PHE A 142 -7.89 -6.86 6.97
CA PHE A 142 -8.70 -5.94 7.73
C PHE A 142 -7.89 -4.70 8.13
N PHE A 143 -6.70 -4.87 8.71
CA PHE A 143 -5.85 -3.74 9.08
C PHE A 143 -5.41 -2.90 7.88
N ALA A 144 -5.01 -3.51 6.76
CA ALA A 144 -4.62 -2.78 5.55
C ALA A 144 -5.77 -1.90 5.05
N ILE A 145 -6.98 -2.47 4.97
CA ILE A 145 -8.17 -1.77 4.48
C ILE A 145 -8.60 -0.67 5.46
N GLU A 146 -8.66 -1.01 6.74
CA GLU A 146 -9.10 -0.12 7.82
C GLU A 146 -8.14 1.06 8.01
N SER A 147 -6.82 0.83 7.97
CA SER A 147 -5.83 1.91 8.09
C SER A 147 -5.88 2.89 6.93
N VAL A 148 -6.01 2.40 5.69
CA VAL A 148 -6.16 3.27 4.52
C VAL A 148 -7.48 4.03 4.58
N ALA A 149 -8.59 3.38 4.99
CA ALA A 149 -9.86 4.06 5.22
C ALA A 149 -9.75 5.17 6.27
N GLU A 150 -9.12 4.89 7.41
CA GLU A 150 -9.02 5.85 8.51
C GLU A 150 -8.11 7.04 8.17
N LEU A 151 -7.06 6.84 7.35
CA LEU A 151 -6.19 7.92 6.86
C LEU A 151 -6.78 8.74 5.71
N ASN A 152 -7.65 8.13 4.90
CA ASN A 152 -8.05 8.69 3.60
C ASN A 152 -9.56 8.82 3.38
N ASP A 153 -10.43 8.48 4.32
CA ASP A 153 -11.86 8.75 4.19
C ASP A 153 -12.24 9.98 5.04
N PRO A 154 -13.15 10.88 4.60
CA PRO A 154 -13.49 12.06 5.38
C PRO A 154 -14.18 11.69 6.69
N LEU A 155 -14.90 10.56 6.72
CA LEU A 155 -15.57 9.99 7.88
C LEU A 155 -14.70 8.93 8.59
N GLY A 156 -13.54 8.62 8.03
CA GLY A 156 -12.62 7.58 8.48
C GLY A 156 -13.14 6.16 8.26
N GLY A 157 -12.48 5.22 8.93
CA GLY A 157 -12.76 3.80 8.95
C GLY A 157 -13.88 3.42 9.92
N THR A 158 -13.90 2.14 10.28
CA THR A 158 -14.92 1.50 11.11
C THR A 158 -14.54 1.37 12.58
N ILE A 159 -13.25 1.42 12.90
CA ILE A 159 -12.69 1.53 14.24
C ILE A 159 -12.72 3.01 14.61
N LYS A 160 -13.37 3.32 15.72
CA LYS A 160 -13.41 4.67 16.28
C LYS A 160 -12.87 4.66 17.68
N TYR A 161 -11.91 5.54 17.94
CA TYR A 161 -11.33 5.71 19.27
C TYR A 161 -12.31 6.51 20.14
N SER A 162 -13.01 5.81 21.04
CA SER A 162 -13.93 6.46 21.97
C SER A 162 -13.18 6.92 23.21
N THR A 163 -12.90 8.22 23.30
CA THR A 163 -12.45 8.82 24.56
C THR A 163 -13.63 8.95 25.52
N LYS A 164 -13.74 8.04 26.49
CA LYS A 164 -14.62 8.24 27.65
C LYS A 164 -14.17 9.51 28.38
N ASN A 165 -15.08 10.47 28.57
CA ASN A 165 -14.91 11.78 29.24
C ASN A 165 -14.46 12.98 28.40
N ILE A 166 -14.84 13.08 27.12
CA ILE A 166 -14.99 14.41 26.51
C ILE A 166 -16.32 14.98 27.01
N SER A 167 -16.30 15.78 28.08
CA SER A 167 -17.43 16.69 28.30
C SER A 167 -17.47 17.67 27.12
N SER A 168 -18.66 18.07 26.71
CA SER A 168 -18.96 18.93 25.54
C SER A 168 -18.28 20.32 25.57
N HIS A 169 -17.44 20.60 26.56
CA HIS A 169 -16.72 21.86 26.77
C HIS A 169 -15.21 21.71 27.05
N VAL A 170 -14.57 20.58 26.71
CA VAL A 170 -13.12 20.42 26.90
C VAL A 170 -12.35 20.69 25.60
N ASP A 171 -11.45 21.68 25.67
CA ASP A 171 -10.37 21.92 24.70
C ASP A 171 -9.64 20.60 24.40
N ILE A 172 -9.59 20.16 23.13
CA ILE A 172 -8.80 18.99 22.68
C ILE A 172 -7.35 19.06 23.22
N ILE A 173 -6.85 20.28 23.43
CA ILE A 173 -5.55 20.61 24.01
C ILE A 173 -5.34 19.99 25.41
N LYS A 174 -6.39 19.89 26.24
CA LYS A 174 -6.28 19.38 27.63
C LYS A 174 -6.51 17.86 27.74
N THR A 175 -7.14 17.23 26.75
CA THR A 175 -7.66 15.86 26.84
C THR A 175 -6.59 14.78 26.61
N ASN A 176 -5.55 15.09 25.84
CA ASN A 176 -4.60 14.08 25.35
C ASN A 176 -3.53 13.62 26.33
N GLN A 177 -3.46 14.16 27.55
CA GLN A 177 -2.34 13.84 28.43
C GLN A 177 -2.42 12.48 29.14
N ASN A 178 -3.56 11.81 29.29
CA ASN A 178 -3.63 10.62 30.18
C ASN A 178 -4.75 9.58 29.93
N VAL A 179 -5.50 9.61 28.83
CA VAL A 179 -6.60 8.64 28.64
C VAL A 179 -6.09 7.40 27.90
N LEU A 180 -5.83 6.32 28.64
CA LEU A 180 -5.62 4.99 28.07
C LEU A 180 -6.93 4.52 27.42
N ASP A 181 -7.00 4.51 26.09
CA ASP A 181 -8.11 3.85 25.40
C ASP A 181 -7.94 2.32 25.48
N CYS A 182 -8.75 1.72 26.34
CA CYS A 182 -8.83 0.27 26.54
C CYS A 182 -10.05 -0.34 25.83
N SER A 183 -10.67 0.35 24.87
CA SER A 183 -11.84 -0.11 24.14
C SER A 183 -11.58 -1.40 23.34
N ASP A 184 -12.65 -2.17 23.09
CA ASP A 184 -12.60 -3.33 22.20
C ASP A 184 -12.08 -2.96 20.80
N SER A 185 -12.34 -1.73 20.34
CA SER A 185 -11.88 -1.22 19.05
C SER A 185 -10.37 -0.96 19.04
N SER A 186 -9.84 -0.33 20.10
CA SER A 186 -8.39 -0.18 20.31
C SER A 186 -7.67 -1.52 20.41
N ARG A 187 -8.26 -2.50 21.11
CA ARG A 187 -7.72 -3.87 21.19
C ARG A 187 -7.68 -4.54 19.83
N LEU A 188 -8.77 -4.44 19.06
CA LEU A 188 -8.84 -5.01 17.72
C LEU A 188 -7.74 -4.43 16.81
N TRP A 189 -7.54 -3.11 16.83
CA TRP A 189 -6.48 -2.45 16.07
C TRP A 189 -5.10 -3.05 16.36
N VAL A 190 -4.80 -3.26 17.65
CA VAL A 190 -3.56 -3.91 18.09
C VAL A 190 -3.51 -5.36 17.62
N GLU A 191 -4.59 -6.12 17.79
CA GLU A 191 -4.67 -7.53 17.40
C GLU A 191 -4.51 -7.78 15.90
N THR A 192 -4.84 -6.79 15.06
CA THR A 192 -4.80 -6.91 13.58
C THR A 192 -3.61 -6.23 12.94
N GLY A 193 -3.11 -5.12 13.52
CA GLY A 193 -2.05 -4.32 12.93
C GLY A 193 -0.67 -4.54 13.54
N TYR A 194 -0.58 -4.77 14.85
CA TYR A 194 0.71 -4.88 15.53
C TYR A 194 1.27 -6.29 15.39
N PHE A 195 2.18 -6.46 14.43
CA PHE A 195 2.82 -7.74 14.12
C PHE A 195 4.18 -7.95 14.80
N ASN A 196 4.56 -7.11 15.76
CA ASN A 196 5.80 -7.33 16.51
C ASN A 196 5.61 -8.44 17.56
N ARG A 197 6.54 -9.40 17.56
CA ARG A 197 6.46 -10.59 18.43
C ARG A 197 6.27 -10.29 19.91
N GLY A 198 6.90 -9.22 20.42
CA GLY A 198 6.79 -8.81 21.82
C GLY A 198 5.41 -8.28 22.26
N LYS A 199 4.54 -7.85 21.35
CA LYS A 199 3.16 -7.42 21.68
C LYS A 199 2.11 -8.44 21.25
N ASN A 200 2.35 -9.18 20.18
CA ASN A 200 1.36 -10.09 19.60
C ASN A 200 2.07 -11.33 19.03
N GLN A 201 2.54 -12.19 19.93
CA GLN A 201 3.39 -13.34 19.58
C GLN A 201 2.67 -14.31 18.63
N ASP A 202 1.45 -14.71 18.94
CA ASP A 202 0.72 -15.71 18.15
C ASP A 202 0.42 -15.21 16.72
N TYR A 203 0.13 -13.91 16.59
CA TYR A 203 -0.09 -13.29 15.30
C TYR A 203 1.21 -13.17 14.52
N HIS A 204 2.29 -12.74 15.17
CA HIS A 204 3.62 -12.69 14.56
C HIS A 204 4.04 -14.07 14.03
N ASP A 205 3.96 -15.10 14.87
CA ASP A 205 4.36 -16.46 14.52
C ASP A 205 3.49 -17.01 13.37
N ALA A 206 2.20 -16.63 13.32
CA ALA A 206 1.32 -16.97 12.19
C ALA A 206 1.68 -16.24 10.89
N LEU A 207 1.98 -14.93 10.94
CA LEU A 207 2.43 -14.17 9.78
C LEU A 207 3.79 -14.66 9.26
N TYR A 208 4.69 -15.05 10.15
CA TYR A 208 5.98 -15.61 9.79
C TYR A 208 5.80 -16.95 9.07
N ARG A 209 4.93 -17.82 9.58
CA ARG A 209 4.61 -19.13 8.96
C ARG A 209 4.08 -19.00 7.53
N ILE A 210 3.28 -17.97 7.25
CA ILE A 210 2.74 -17.71 5.91
C ILE A 210 3.63 -16.78 5.07
N GLY A 211 4.85 -16.47 5.55
CA GLY A 211 5.83 -15.69 4.79
C GLY A 211 5.39 -14.26 4.50
N MET A 212 4.74 -13.59 5.46
CA MET A 212 4.28 -12.18 5.35
C MET A 212 5.13 -11.21 6.19
N VAL A 213 6.01 -11.70 7.05
CA VAL A 213 6.96 -10.88 7.81
C VAL A 213 8.38 -11.40 7.63
N THR A 214 9.35 -10.48 7.62
CA THR A 214 10.78 -10.84 7.58
C THR A 214 11.18 -11.68 8.78
N ASN A 215 12.16 -12.56 8.61
CA ASN A 215 12.61 -13.46 9.66
C ASN A 215 13.10 -12.68 10.90
N PRO A 216 12.56 -12.97 12.11
CA PRO A 216 12.88 -12.25 13.34
C PRO A 216 14.35 -12.38 13.76
N ASN A 217 15.06 -13.40 13.26
CA ASN A 217 16.47 -13.64 13.57
C ASN A 217 17.42 -12.88 12.65
N LEU A 218 16.90 -12.15 11.65
CA LEU A 218 17.74 -11.32 10.80
C LEU A 218 18.27 -10.13 11.61
N PRO A 219 19.54 -9.74 11.43
CA PRO A 219 20.13 -8.55 12.07
C PRO A 219 19.65 -7.25 11.39
N ILE A 220 18.33 -7.10 11.21
CA ILE A 220 17.69 -5.91 10.66
C ILE A 220 17.14 -5.05 11.81
N SER A 221 17.15 -3.73 11.62
CA SER A 221 16.75 -2.77 12.64
C SER A 221 15.27 -2.89 13.05
N THR A 222 14.42 -3.31 12.11
CA THR A 222 12.98 -3.42 12.30
C THR A 222 12.41 -4.55 11.45
N GLN A 223 11.32 -5.17 11.91
CA GLN A 223 10.63 -6.20 11.14
C GLN A 223 9.75 -5.54 10.07
N PHE A 224 9.82 -6.06 8.85
CA PHE A 224 9.05 -5.58 7.72
C PHE A 224 7.92 -6.55 7.38
N ASN A 225 6.71 -6.03 7.19
CA ASN A 225 5.58 -6.81 6.71
C ASN A 225 5.48 -6.67 5.20
N MET A 226 5.74 -7.77 4.49
CA MET A 226 5.78 -7.83 3.04
C MET A 226 4.40 -7.66 2.40
N PHE A 227 3.30 -7.90 3.11
CA PHE A 227 1.98 -7.62 2.56
C PHE A 227 1.60 -6.15 2.71
N LEU A 228 1.89 -5.58 3.88
CA LEU A 228 1.60 -4.17 4.17
C LEU A 228 2.56 -3.22 3.45
N GLY A 229 3.80 -3.66 3.19
CA GLY A 229 4.85 -2.84 2.56
C GLY A 229 5.55 -1.88 3.53
N PHE A 230 5.49 -2.13 4.84
CA PHE A 230 6.10 -1.28 5.84
C PHE A 230 6.37 -2.00 7.18
N SER A 231 7.13 -1.33 8.05
CA SER A 231 7.55 -1.84 9.36
C SER A 231 6.54 -1.56 10.48
N ILE A 232 6.81 -2.13 11.66
CA ILE A 232 5.99 -1.86 12.86
C ILE A 232 6.03 -0.37 13.28
N ASP A 233 7.09 0.37 12.95
CA ASP A 233 7.14 1.78 13.32
C ASP A 233 6.21 2.65 12.47
N VAL A 234 5.97 2.24 11.21
CA VAL A 234 4.91 2.83 10.38
C VAL A 234 3.53 2.47 10.93
N VAL A 235 3.30 1.25 11.44
CA VAL A 235 2.04 0.90 12.14
C VAL A 235 1.78 1.85 13.31
N LYS A 236 2.80 2.12 14.14
CA LYS A 236 2.68 3.04 15.28
C LYS A 236 2.43 4.48 14.83
N LEU A 237 3.07 4.92 13.74
CA LEU A 237 2.84 6.24 13.14
C LEU A 237 1.40 6.37 12.65
N ILE A 238 0.90 5.38 11.92
CA ILE A 238 -0.49 5.34 11.43
C ILE A 238 -1.44 5.36 12.62
N ASP A 239 -1.23 4.54 13.66
CA ASP A 239 -2.07 4.49 14.85
C ASP A 239 -2.17 5.86 15.57
N GLU A 240 -1.07 6.59 15.72
CA GLU A 240 -1.10 7.93 16.32
C GLU A 240 -1.81 8.95 15.44
N MET A 241 -1.59 8.88 14.12
CA MET A 241 -2.24 9.76 13.16
C MET A 241 -3.75 9.50 13.10
N THR A 242 -4.19 8.25 13.08
CA THR A 242 -5.61 7.89 12.99
C THR A 242 -6.38 8.30 14.25
N LYS A 243 -5.81 8.09 15.44
CA LYS A 243 -6.36 8.65 16.70
C LYS A 243 -6.53 10.15 16.63
N SER A 244 -5.54 10.85 16.10
CA SER A 244 -5.56 12.31 15.95
C SER A 244 -6.65 12.76 14.97
N LEU A 245 -6.83 12.05 13.86
CA LEU A 245 -7.88 12.33 12.88
C LEU A 245 -9.28 12.07 13.43
N ASP A 246 -9.48 11.00 14.19
CA ASP A 246 -10.75 10.74 14.86
C ASP A 246 -11.13 11.86 15.83
N LEU A 247 -10.19 12.32 16.66
CA LEU A 247 -10.42 13.45 17.56
C LEU A 247 -10.85 14.72 16.83
N LEU A 248 -10.21 15.02 15.69
CA LEU A 248 -10.54 16.18 14.85
C LEU A 248 -11.93 16.04 14.19
N ARG A 249 -12.30 14.83 13.78
CA ARG A 249 -13.61 14.55 13.16
C ARG A 249 -14.76 14.68 14.16
N GLU A 250 -14.54 14.24 15.40
CA GLU A 250 -15.56 14.29 16.46
C GLU A 250 -15.77 15.70 17.05
N ASN A 251 -14.75 16.56 16.99
CA ASN A 251 -14.74 17.87 17.67
C ASN A 251 -14.51 19.01 16.66
N LYS A 252 -15.50 19.34 15.81
CA LYS A 252 -15.38 20.46 14.85
C LYS A 252 -15.88 21.80 15.45
N PRO A 253 -15.16 22.94 15.28
CA PRO A 253 -13.82 23.10 14.71
C PRO A 253 -12.72 22.82 15.76
N GLY A 254 -11.94 21.77 15.57
CA GLY A 254 -10.94 21.32 16.54
C GLY A 254 -9.51 21.61 16.09
N GLN A 255 -8.67 21.99 17.05
CA GLN A 255 -7.21 22.05 16.90
C GLN A 255 -6.60 20.97 17.80
N LEU A 256 -5.71 20.15 17.26
CA LEU A 256 -4.97 19.16 18.03
C LEU A 256 -3.93 19.84 18.92
N SER A 257 -3.63 19.25 20.08
CA SER A 257 -2.58 19.74 20.98
C SER A 257 -1.20 19.75 20.28
N GLY A 258 -0.37 20.74 20.61
CA GLY A 258 1.01 20.81 20.11
C GLY A 258 1.85 19.59 20.48
N THR A 259 1.59 18.97 21.65
CA THR A 259 2.26 17.74 22.07
C THR A 259 1.92 16.56 21.16
N SER A 260 0.66 16.40 20.77
CA SER A 260 0.27 15.32 19.84
C SER A 260 0.88 15.53 18.46
N ILE A 261 0.92 16.76 17.96
CA ILE A 261 1.60 17.09 16.70
C ILE A 261 3.10 16.75 16.81
N ALA A 262 3.76 17.12 17.91
CA ALA A 262 5.18 16.79 18.15
C ALA A 262 5.43 15.27 18.27
N ASN A 263 4.49 14.52 18.84
CA ASN A 263 4.57 13.06 18.89
C ASN A 263 4.54 12.45 17.49
N ILE A 264 3.66 12.94 16.60
CA ILE A 264 3.60 12.49 15.20
C ILE A 264 4.94 12.78 14.50
N PHE A 265 5.50 13.99 14.64
CA PHE A 265 6.83 14.32 14.11
C PHE A 265 7.93 13.37 14.64
N THR A 266 7.89 13.04 15.93
CA THR A 266 8.85 12.11 16.54
C THR A 266 8.72 10.71 15.94
N LEU A 267 7.50 10.23 15.71
CA LEU A 267 7.25 8.93 15.08
C LEU A 267 7.70 8.92 13.61
N ILE A 268 7.45 10.00 12.86
CA ILE A 268 7.96 10.19 11.49
C ILE A 268 9.49 10.12 11.49
N SER A 269 10.16 10.87 12.36
CA SER A 269 11.62 10.87 12.44
C SER A 269 12.19 9.50 12.79
N ARG A 270 11.55 8.77 13.72
CA ARG A 270 11.98 7.41 14.08
C ARG A 270 11.81 6.45 12.91
N ALA A 271 10.64 6.42 12.28
CA ALA A 271 10.36 5.51 11.17
C ALA A 271 11.28 5.80 9.97
N ARG A 272 11.58 7.07 9.67
CA ARG A 272 12.52 7.43 8.60
C ARG A 272 13.93 6.88 8.80
N ASN A 273 14.34 6.70 10.05
CA ASN A 273 15.66 6.17 10.42
C ASN A 273 15.73 4.65 10.40
N ASN A 274 14.64 3.94 10.09
CA ASN A 274 14.68 2.50 9.89
C ASN A 274 15.54 2.16 8.67
N ASP A 275 16.41 1.17 8.85
CA ASP A 275 17.22 0.58 7.79
C ASP A 275 16.77 -0.88 7.65
N ILE A 276 15.94 -1.15 6.63
CA ILE A 276 15.56 -2.52 6.32
C ILE A 276 16.72 -3.19 5.60
N VAL A 277 17.21 -2.56 4.52
CA VAL A 277 18.48 -2.90 3.90
C VAL A 277 19.58 -2.04 4.54
N PRO A 278 20.60 -2.63 5.18
CA PRO A 278 21.67 -1.87 5.82
C PRO A 278 22.33 -0.89 4.84
N LYS A 279 22.59 0.35 5.29
CA LYS A 279 23.30 1.40 4.52
C LYS A 279 22.63 1.82 3.19
N VAL A 280 21.36 1.48 2.94
CA VAL A 280 20.66 1.95 1.74
C VAL A 280 20.68 3.48 1.68
N ASN A 281 20.93 4.04 0.49
CA ASN A 281 20.76 5.47 0.29
C ASN A 281 19.25 5.79 0.26
N LYS A 282 18.72 6.57 1.21
CA LYS A 282 17.28 6.85 1.31
C LYS A 282 16.75 7.90 0.32
N GLU A 283 17.63 8.52 -0.44
CA GLU A 283 17.26 9.45 -1.52
C GLU A 283 17.12 8.70 -2.85
N THR A 284 18.08 7.83 -3.17
CA THR A 284 18.12 7.10 -4.45
C THR A 284 17.64 5.66 -4.36
N PHE A 285 17.51 5.12 -3.15
CA PHE A 285 17.21 3.72 -2.82
C PHE A 285 18.25 2.72 -3.32
N VAL A 286 19.42 3.19 -3.76
CA VAL A 286 20.53 2.34 -4.17
C VAL A 286 21.09 1.61 -2.95
N ILE A 287 21.27 0.30 -3.10
CA ILE A 287 21.97 -0.54 -2.13
C ILE A 287 23.46 -0.46 -2.48
N PRO A 288 24.31 0.08 -1.59
CA PRO A 288 25.73 0.20 -1.89
C PRO A 288 26.44 -1.15 -1.77
N LYS A 289 27.55 -1.34 -2.49
CA LYS A 289 28.29 -2.64 -2.56
C LYS A 289 28.85 -3.09 -1.21
N GLU A 290 29.13 -2.15 -0.31
CA GLU A 290 29.57 -2.38 1.07
C GLU A 290 28.43 -2.66 2.07
N SER A 291 27.18 -2.68 1.60
CA SER A 291 26.07 -3.18 2.40
C SER A 291 26.14 -4.69 2.50
N ILE A 292 26.03 -5.21 3.73
CA ILE A 292 25.89 -6.66 3.96
C ILE A 292 24.61 -7.23 3.33
N GLY A 293 23.61 -6.37 3.05
CA GLY A 293 22.38 -6.71 2.35
C GLY A 293 22.48 -6.61 0.82
N HIS A 294 23.63 -6.22 0.28
CA HIS A 294 23.83 -6.15 -1.17
C HIS A 294 23.79 -7.57 -1.78
N PRO A 295 23.03 -7.80 -2.87
CA PRO A 295 22.87 -9.15 -3.45
C PRO A 295 24.18 -9.81 -3.87
N GLU A 296 25.15 -9.02 -4.29
CA GLU A 296 26.50 -9.47 -4.69
C GLU A 296 27.55 -9.40 -3.58
N TYR A 297 27.18 -9.04 -2.34
CA TYR A 297 28.10 -9.04 -1.20
C TYR A 297 28.66 -10.45 -0.96
N LYS A 298 29.97 -10.57 -0.68
CA LYS A 298 30.70 -11.85 -0.65
C LYS A 298 31.25 -12.26 0.72
N GLU A 299 31.21 -11.37 1.71
CA GLU A 299 31.75 -11.68 3.04
C GLU A 299 30.80 -12.57 3.85
N PHE A 300 31.32 -13.14 4.93
CA PHE A 300 30.62 -14.15 5.75
C PHE A 300 29.40 -13.59 6.50
N ASP A 301 29.33 -12.29 6.72
CA ASP A 301 28.24 -11.58 7.39
C ASP A 301 27.10 -11.17 6.45
N LYS A 302 27.10 -11.71 5.22
CA LYS A 302 26.06 -11.47 4.22
C LYS A 302 24.65 -11.70 4.78
N LEU A 303 23.83 -10.66 4.65
CA LEU A 303 22.41 -10.70 4.93
C LEU A 303 21.65 -11.14 3.67
N VAL A 304 21.07 -12.34 3.71
CA VAL A 304 20.24 -12.85 2.61
C VAL A 304 18.82 -12.32 2.73
N LEU A 305 18.47 -11.37 1.87
CA LEU A 305 17.13 -10.79 1.77
C LEU A 305 16.31 -11.47 0.66
N PRO A 306 14.96 -11.49 0.78
CA PRO A 306 14.09 -12.02 -0.26
C PRO A 306 14.31 -11.32 -1.60
N LYS A 307 14.14 -12.04 -2.73
CA LYS A 307 14.28 -11.44 -4.07
C LYS A 307 13.30 -10.29 -4.33
N SER A 308 12.14 -10.31 -3.66
CA SER A 308 11.15 -9.24 -3.74
C SER A 308 11.61 -7.93 -3.08
N CYS A 309 12.66 -7.97 -2.23
CA CYS A 309 13.21 -6.81 -1.54
C CYS A 309 13.91 -5.83 -2.47
N TYR A 310 14.48 -6.30 -3.57
CA TYR A 310 15.28 -5.46 -4.46
C TYR A 310 14.98 -5.68 -5.94
N THR A 311 15.44 -4.76 -6.77
CA THR A 311 15.53 -4.90 -8.21
C THR A 311 16.89 -4.40 -8.69
N HIS A 312 17.18 -4.56 -9.98
CA HIS A 312 18.44 -4.08 -10.55
C HIS A 312 18.28 -3.60 -11.98
N GLU A 313 19.21 -2.74 -12.39
CA GLU A 313 19.47 -2.43 -13.78
C GLU A 313 20.95 -2.67 -14.08
N ILE A 314 21.25 -2.91 -15.36
CA ILE A 314 22.61 -3.10 -15.83
C ILE A 314 22.97 -1.89 -16.67
N ILE A 315 23.99 -1.14 -16.23
CA ILE A 315 24.52 0.04 -16.89
C ILE A 315 25.81 -0.36 -17.61
N ASN A 316 25.94 0.06 -18.87
CA ASN A 316 27.19 -0.09 -19.61
C ASN A 316 28.09 1.10 -19.23
N ASP A 317 29.17 0.84 -18.48
CA ASP A 317 30.09 1.89 -18.09
C ASP A 317 30.97 2.27 -19.29
N ASN A 318 30.82 3.50 -19.78
CA ASN A 318 31.67 4.09 -20.81
C ASN A 318 32.79 4.96 -20.19
N SER A 319 32.91 5.04 -18.86
CA SER A 319 33.87 5.91 -18.19
C SER A 319 35.11 5.16 -17.67
N THR A 320 36.12 5.17 -18.55
CA THR A 320 37.56 5.05 -18.29
C THR A 320 38.24 3.68 -18.13
N THR A 321 39.27 3.54 -18.99
CA THR A 321 40.41 2.63 -18.97
C THR A 321 40.13 1.16 -19.26
N THR A 322 40.20 0.83 -20.55
CA THR A 322 40.72 -0.42 -21.13
C THR A 322 41.20 -1.46 -20.10
N SER A 323 40.27 -2.20 -19.51
CA SER A 323 40.53 -3.57 -19.12
C SER A 323 40.58 -4.38 -20.43
N LYS A 324 41.55 -5.29 -20.51
CA LYS A 324 41.85 -6.08 -21.72
C LYS A 324 40.77 -7.09 -22.10
N ASP A 325 39.64 -7.13 -21.39
CA ASP A 325 38.49 -7.97 -21.68
C ASP A 325 37.24 -7.09 -21.77
N GLY A 326 36.59 -7.11 -22.93
CA GLY A 326 35.56 -6.16 -23.34
C GLY A 326 34.37 -5.99 -22.37
N SER A 327 33.90 -4.74 -22.30
CA SER A 327 32.67 -4.25 -21.64
C SER A 327 32.47 -4.70 -20.17
N SER A 328 32.94 -3.90 -19.21
CA SER A 328 32.49 -4.02 -17.82
C SER A 328 31.06 -3.48 -17.69
N LYS A 329 30.10 -4.40 -17.58
CA LYS A 329 28.72 -4.11 -17.20
C LYS A 329 28.67 -3.88 -15.69
N GLU A 330 28.19 -2.71 -15.25
CA GLU A 330 27.92 -2.44 -13.84
C GLU A 330 26.45 -2.72 -13.54
N THR A 331 26.18 -3.47 -12.47
CA THR A 331 24.82 -3.71 -12.00
C THR A 331 24.53 -2.81 -10.80
N ILE A 332 23.46 -2.01 -10.88
CA ILE A 332 22.97 -1.19 -9.77
C ILE A 332 21.75 -1.85 -9.15
N TYR A 333 21.76 -2.02 -7.83
CA TYR A 333 20.65 -2.60 -7.07
C TYR A 333 19.87 -1.53 -6.30
N TYR A 334 18.55 -1.63 -6.32
CA TYR A 334 17.62 -0.73 -5.63
C TYR A 334 16.76 -1.49 -4.62
N SER A 335 16.54 -0.92 -3.44
CA SER A 335 15.67 -1.49 -2.41
C SER A 335 14.21 -1.04 -2.57
N TRP A 336 13.34 -1.99 -2.89
CA TRP A 336 11.89 -1.78 -2.89
C TRP A 336 11.29 -1.67 -1.50
N TYR A 337 11.88 -2.37 -0.52
CA TYR A 337 11.35 -2.37 0.85
C TYR A 337 11.54 -1.00 1.50
N ASP A 338 12.74 -0.43 1.42
CA ASP A 338 13.01 0.90 1.98
C ASP A 338 12.24 1.98 1.20
N TRP A 339 12.13 1.85 -0.13
CA TRP A 339 11.28 2.73 -0.94
C TRP A 339 9.82 2.72 -0.51
N SER A 340 9.24 1.52 -0.34
CA SER A 340 7.86 1.35 0.12
C SER A 340 7.66 1.95 1.51
N GLU A 341 8.53 1.64 2.47
CA GLU A 341 8.46 2.19 3.82
C GLU A 341 8.52 3.72 3.83
N GLN A 342 9.48 4.32 3.12
CA GLN A 342 9.62 5.78 3.07
C GLN A 342 8.39 6.45 2.47
N LEU A 343 7.79 5.87 1.41
CA LEU A 343 6.61 6.46 0.79
C LEU A 343 5.36 6.38 1.67
N HIS A 344 5.20 5.33 2.48
CA HIS A 344 4.11 5.30 3.48
C HIS A 344 4.31 6.36 4.56
N ILE A 345 5.54 6.58 5.02
CA ILE A 345 5.85 7.63 5.99
C ILE A 345 5.58 9.02 5.39
N ASP A 346 6.04 9.25 4.16
CA ASP A 346 5.88 10.53 3.47
C ASP A 346 4.40 10.83 3.17
N SER A 347 3.56 9.81 2.92
CA SER A 347 2.10 9.96 2.79
C SER A 347 1.44 10.47 4.08
N VAL A 348 1.79 9.89 5.23
CA VAL A 348 1.30 10.38 6.53
C VAL A 348 1.82 11.80 6.81
N TYR A 349 3.07 12.07 6.44
CA TYR A 349 3.68 13.38 6.65
C TYR A 349 3.03 14.48 5.78
N MET A 350 2.68 14.17 4.52
CA MET A 350 1.89 15.05 3.67
C MET A 350 0.54 15.40 4.30
N LYS A 351 -0.13 14.42 4.92
CA LYS A 351 -1.40 14.65 5.62
C LYS A 351 -1.24 15.55 6.85
N LEU A 352 -0.17 15.35 7.62
CA LEU A 352 0.16 16.21 8.76
C LEU A 352 0.27 17.69 8.35
N PHE A 353 0.87 17.96 7.19
CA PHE A 353 1.00 19.31 6.66
C PHE A 353 -0.32 19.94 6.24
N HIS A 354 -1.21 19.22 5.56
CA HIS A 354 -2.36 19.85 4.90
C HIS A 354 -3.66 19.85 5.72
N ILE A 355 -3.82 18.92 6.68
CA ILE A 355 -5.10 18.76 7.38
C ILE A 355 -5.35 19.90 8.37
N LYS A 356 -6.56 20.48 8.31
CA LYS A 356 -7.03 21.49 9.27
C LYS A 356 -7.11 20.89 10.68
N GLY A 357 -6.64 21.64 11.67
CA GLY A 357 -6.50 21.17 13.05
C GLY A 357 -5.18 20.45 13.33
N LEU A 358 -4.36 20.23 12.29
CA LEU A 358 -2.94 19.90 12.39
C LEU A 358 -2.11 21.15 12.05
N MET A 359 -1.42 21.17 10.91
CA MET A 359 -0.58 22.30 10.49
C MET A 359 -1.27 23.22 9.47
N LYS A 360 -2.13 22.69 8.59
CA LYS A 360 -2.81 23.40 7.49
C LYS A 360 -1.88 24.35 6.70
N LEU A 361 -0.73 23.83 6.26
CA LEU A 361 0.21 24.57 5.42
C LEU A 361 -0.37 24.77 4.01
N PRO A 362 -0.13 25.93 3.38
CA PRO A 362 -0.46 26.14 1.98
C PRO A 362 0.28 25.15 1.07
N ARG A 363 -0.32 24.85 -0.08
CA ARG A 363 0.29 23.96 -1.09
C ARG A 363 1.69 24.41 -1.50
N ASP A 364 1.90 25.71 -1.71
CA ASP A 364 3.17 26.26 -2.16
C ASP A 364 4.18 26.47 -1.02
N HIS A 365 3.84 26.02 0.20
CA HIS A 365 4.76 26.13 1.33
C HIS A 365 6.05 25.32 1.08
N PRO A 366 7.26 25.86 1.39
CA PRO A 366 8.53 25.19 1.10
C PRO A 366 8.62 23.75 1.61
N LEU A 367 8.17 23.48 2.85
CA LEU A 367 8.16 22.12 3.42
C LEU A 367 7.25 21.14 2.66
N VAL A 368 6.14 21.63 2.11
CA VAL A 368 5.22 20.82 1.31
C VAL A 368 5.87 20.49 -0.04
N GLN A 369 6.47 21.50 -0.68
CA GLN A 369 7.16 21.33 -1.96
C GLN A 369 8.39 20.44 -1.85
N GLU A 370 9.20 20.61 -0.81
CA GLU A 370 10.35 19.74 -0.49
C GLU A 370 9.93 18.27 -0.37
N LEU A 371 8.85 17.99 0.38
CA LEU A 371 8.36 16.64 0.55
C LEU A 371 7.81 16.06 -0.76
N LYS A 372 7.14 16.88 -1.57
CA LYS A 372 6.61 16.49 -2.89
C LYS A 372 7.76 16.15 -3.83
N ASP A 373 8.78 17.01 -3.91
CA ASP A 373 9.95 16.81 -4.76
C ASP A 373 10.72 15.56 -4.35
N LYS A 374 10.87 15.30 -3.04
CA LYS A 374 11.45 14.05 -2.53
C LYS A 374 10.65 12.83 -2.99
N VAL A 375 9.32 12.85 -2.85
CA VAL A 375 8.45 11.73 -3.28
C VAL A 375 8.55 11.51 -4.79
N LEU A 376 8.52 12.56 -5.61
CA LEU A 376 8.61 12.43 -7.06
C LEU A 376 10.00 11.98 -7.53
N THR A 377 11.07 12.40 -6.85
CA THR A 377 12.45 12.00 -7.16
C THR A 377 12.74 10.56 -6.72
N SER A 378 11.97 10.02 -5.77
CA SER A 378 12.10 8.63 -5.29
C SER A 378 11.79 7.58 -6.37
N MET A 379 11.16 7.95 -7.49
CA MET A 379 10.80 7.05 -8.59
C MET A 379 12.06 6.55 -9.34
N PHE A 380 12.89 5.73 -8.72
CA PHE A 380 14.15 5.23 -9.29
C PHE A 380 13.96 4.48 -10.62
N PHE A 381 12.75 3.98 -10.87
CA PHE A 381 12.33 3.32 -12.11
C PHE A 381 11.94 4.28 -13.24
N LEU A 382 11.80 5.58 -12.96
CA LEU A 382 11.52 6.63 -13.92
C LEU A 382 12.83 7.30 -14.30
N LYS A 383 13.14 7.31 -15.59
CA LYS A 383 14.42 7.78 -16.13
C LYS A 383 14.21 8.98 -17.04
N ASP A 384 15.12 9.94 -16.95
CA ASP A 384 15.14 11.13 -17.79
C ASP A 384 15.65 10.79 -19.19
N LYS A 385 14.94 11.26 -20.23
CA LYS A 385 15.35 11.02 -21.62
C LYS A 385 16.57 11.84 -22.01
N GLN A 386 16.69 13.08 -21.55
CA GLN A 386 17.77 14.01 -21.87
C GLN A 386 19.10 13.58 -21.25
N GLN A 387 19.03 13.20 -19.98
CA GLN A 387 20.21 12.72 -19.25
C GLN A 387 20.74 11.39 -19.81
N ASN A 388 19.87 10.60 -20.46
CA ASN A 388 20.19 9.32 -21.10
C ASN A 388 20.22 9.38 -22.65
N ILE A 389 20.30 10.57 -23.28
CA ILE A 389 20.39 10.69 -24.76
C ILE A 389 21.66 10.00 -25.28
N VAL A 390 22.76 10.06 -24.52
CA VAL A 390 24.02 9.39 -24.87
C VAL A 390 23.85 7.87 -24.95
N ASP A 391 22.91 7.29 -24.19
CA ASP A 391 22.63 5.85 -24.19
C ASP A 391 21.65 5.41 -25.28
N LYS A 392 20.76 6.30 -25.76
CA LYS A 392 19.78 5.98 -26.81
C LYS A 392 20.39 5.80 -28.20
N GLU A 393 21.48 6.51 -28.50
CA GLU A 393 22.16 6.37 -29.80
C GLU A 393 23.11 5.15 -29.86
N ILE A 394 23.40 4.52 -28.72
CA ILE A 394 24.40 3.44 -28.61
C ILE A 394 23.75 2.09 -28.23
N ASN A 395 22.62 2.07 -27.52
CA ASN A 395 21.95 0.83 -27.10
C ASN A 395 20.76 0.46 -28.01
N ASN A 396 20.92 -0.60 -28.82
CA ASN A 396 19.82 -1.29 -29.51
C ASN A 396 18.84 -2.01 -28.55
N ASP A 397 19.12 -2.04 -27.24
CA ASP A 397 18.30 -2.68 -26.19
C ASP A 397 17.64 -1.64 -25.28
N SER A 398 16.86 -0.71 -25.84
CA SER A 398 16.13 0.26 -25.02
C SER A 398 15.08 -0.45 -24.14
N LYS A 399 15.41 -0.69 -22.87
CA LYS A 399 14.56 -1.32 -21.84
C LYS A 399 13.45 -0.36 -21.38
N ILE A 400 12.62 0.08 -22.33
CA ILE A 400 11.54 1.03 -22.12
C ILE A 400 10.23 0.27 -21.94
N PHE A 401 9.59 0.43 -20.79
CA PHE A 401 8.27 -0.10 -20.51
C PHE A 401 7.16 0.81 -21.06
N LEU A 402 7.30 2.12 -20.85
CA LEU A 402 6.40 3.17 -21.28
C LEU A 402 7.17 4.50 -21.30
N GLU A 403 6.82 5.43 -22.20
CA GLU A 403 7.50 6.72 -22.29
C GLU A 403 6.52 7.88 -22.51
N SER A 404 6.95 9.07 -22.08
CA SER A 404 6.34 10.38 -22.30
C SER A 404 7.34 11.31 -22.99
N ASP A 405 7.16 12.63 -22.97
CA ASP A 405 8.03 13.56 -23.71
C ASP A 405 9.46 13.62 -23.15
N HIS A 406 9.59 13.72 -21.83
CA HIS A 406 10.86 13.88 -21.11
C HIS A 406 11.28 12.63 -20.33
N TYR A 407 10.36 11.71 -20.04
CA TYR A 407 10.62 10.58 -19.15
C TYR A 407 10.24 9.23 -19.75
N TYR A 408 10.80 8.16 -19.19
CA TYR A 408 10.36 6.79 -19.46
C TYR A 408 10.43 5.90 -18.21
N LEU A 409 9.59 4.87 -18.17
CA LEU A 409 9.65 3.81 -17.17
C LEU A 409 10.60 2.71 -17.66
N HIS A 410 11.57 2.35 -16.83
CA HIS A 410 12.52 1.29 -17.14
C HIS A 410 11.90 -0.10 -16.92
N SER A 411 12.00 -1.00 -17.89
CA SER A 411 11.28 -2.29 -17.89
C SER A 411 11.72 -3.29 -16.83
N ASP A 412 12.97 -3.21 -16.36
CA ASP A 412 13.45 -4.07 -15.26
C ASP A 412 13.14 -3.49 -13.88
N LEU A 413 12.91 -2.18 -13.80
CA LEU A 413 12.73 -1.48 -12.53
C LEU A 413 11.27 -1.22 -12.20
N PHE A 414 10.39 -1.09 -13.19
CA PHE A 414 8.97 -0.83 -12.98
C PHE A 414 8.13 -2.10 -13.05
N ASP A 415 7.61 -2.55 -11.91
CA ASP A 415 6.75 -3.74 -11.81
C ASP A 415 5.62 -3.58 -10.79
N THR A 416 4.87 -4.66 -10.53
CA THR A 416 3.67 -4.68 -9.67
C THR A 416 3.94 -4.19 -8.24
N ARG A 417 5.18 -4.22 -7.73
CA ARG A 417 5.55 -3.66 -6.42
C ARG A 417 5.32 -2.15 -6.34
N ALA A 418 5.36 -1.46 -7.48
CA ALA A 418 5.05 -0.03 -7.57
C ALA A 418 3.65 0.32 -7.04
N ILE A 419 2.71 -0.64 -7.03
CA ILE A 419 1.35 -0.44 -6.51
C ILE A 419 1.34 -0.04 -5.03
N MET A 420 2.32 -0.49 -4.24
CA MET A 420 2.38 -0.25 -2.79
C MET A 420 2.40 1.24 -2.42
N ALA A 421 2.92 2.09 -3.31
CA ALA A 421 3.06 3.53 -3.07
C ALA A 421 2.00 4.40 -3.76
N GLN A 422 0.95 3.79 -4.32
CA GLN A 422 -0.05 4.51 -5.10
C GLN A 422 -0.70 5.67 -4.33
N SER A 423 -0.90 5.52 -3.01
CA SER A 423 -1.51 6.55 -2.16
C SER A 423 -0.65 7.81 -2.05
N SER A 424 0.67 7.67 -1.90
CA SER A 424 1.61 8.79 -1.79
C SER A 424 1.62 9.65 -3.06
N TYR A 425 1.60 9.01 -4.23
CA TYR A 425 1.55 9.72 -5.50
C TYR A 425 0.20 10.37 -5.77
N ARG A 426 -0.91 9.80 -5.27
CA ARG A 426 -2.22 10.46 -5.35
C ARG A 426 -2.26 11.78 -4.59
N GLU A 427 -1.63 11.85 -3.42
CA GLU A 427 -1.53 13.12 -2.68
C GLU A 427 -0.67 14.14 -3.43
N CYS A 428 0.40 13.67 -4.09
CA CYS A 428 1.24 14.54 -4.92
C CYS A 428 0.47 15.16 -6.10
N ILE A 429 -0.58 14.52 -6.65
CA ILE A 429 -1.42 15.11 -7.72
C ILE A 429 -1.97 16.49 -7.32
N LYS A 430 -2.42 16.61 -6.07
CA LYS A 430 -3.04 17.84 -5.56
C LYS A 430 -2.02 18.94 -5.32
N ILE A 431 -0.76 18.57 -5.12
CA ILE A 431 0.33 19.46 -4.72
C ILE A 431 1.21 19.85 -5.91
N ALA A 432 1.28 19.00 -6.94
CA ALA A 432 2.10 19.14 -8.15
C ALA A 432 1.95 20.50 -8.82
N ASN A 433 2.99 21.31 -8.86
CA ASN A 433 2.93 22.71 -9.32
C ASN A 433 3.75 22.97 -10.60
N GLY A 434 4.08 21.91 -11.34
CA GLY A 434 4.81 22.00 -12.59
C GLY A 434 4.36 20.95 -13.61
N LEU A 435 4.56 21.25 -14.90
CA LEU A 435 4.21 20.33 -15.98
C LEU A 435 5.00 19.01 -15.92
N LEU A 436 6.28 19.07 -15.49
CA LEU A 436 7.11 17.88 -15.32
C LEU A 436 6.62 16.99 -14.16
N ASP A 437 6.07 17.57 -13.09
CA ASP A 437 5.47 16.79 -12.00
C ASP A 437 4.25 16.01 -12.51
N PHE A 438 3.37 16.68 -13.26
CA PHE A 438 2.21 16.04 -13.87
C PHE A 438 2.61 14.95 -14.87
N GLU A 439 3.66 15.17 -15.65
CA GLU A 439 4.18 14.18 -16.60
C GLU A 439 4.68 12.92 -15.88
N LYS A 440 5.46 13.07 -14.80
CA LYS A 440 5.93 11.94 -13.99
C LYS A 440 4.76 11.14 -13.39
N LEU A 441 3.78 11.84 -12.81
CA LEU A 441 2.59 11.24 -12.22
C LEU A 441 1.73 10.53 -13.28
N GLU A 442 1.51 11.17 -14.43
CA GLU A 442 0.78 10.60 -15.56
C GLU A 442 1.44 9.30 -16.04
N LEU A 443 2.76 9.34 -16.25
CA LEU A 443 3.53 8.18 -16.68
C LEU A 443 3.47 7.03 -15.66
N TYR A 444 3.60 7.32 -14.36
CA TYR A 444 3.47 6.33 -13.28
C TYR A 444 2.09 5.64 -13.28
N PHE A 445 0.99 6.41 -13.30
CA PHE A 445 -0.35 5.82 -13.27
C PHE A 445 -0.71 5.09 -14.56
N GLN A 446 -0.28 5.59 -15.72
CA GLN A 446 -0.40 4.86 -16.98
C GLN A 446 0.37 3.53 -16.95
N GLY A 447 1.59 3.54 -16.38
CA GLY A 447 2.37 2.33 -16.15
C GLY A 447 1.63 1.31 -15.29
N LEU A 448 1.05 1.74 -14.17
CA LEU A 448 0.27 0.86 -13.30
C LEU A 448 -0.97 0.28 -14.01
N ILE A 449 -1.65 1.08 -14.83
CA ILE A 449 -2.79 0.60 -15.63
C ILE A 449 -2.34 -0.46 -16.63
N LYS A 450 -1.18 -0.26 -17.28
CA LYS A 450 -0.58 -1.24 -18.20
C LYS A 450 -0.19 -2.54 -17.50
N LEU A 451 0.18 -2.47 -16.21
CA LEU A 451 0.38 -3.65 -15.37
C LEU A 451 -0.91 -4.33 -14.93
N GLY A 452 -2.10 -3.76 -15.17
CA GLY A 452 -3.38 -4.34 -14.77
C GLY A 452 -3.99 -3.75 -13.49
N ASN A 453 -3.42 -2.68 -12.93
CA ASN A 453 -3.99 -2.00 -11.76
C ASN A 453 -5.14 -1.08 -12.18
N GLY A 454 -6.37 -1.48 -11.84
CA GLY A 454 -7.59 -0.75 -12.17
C GLY A 454 -7.85 0.48 -11.29
N SER A 455 -7.40 0.48 -10.03
CA SER A 455 -7.63 1.62 -9.14
C SER A 455 -6.90 2.87 -9.66
N SER A 456 -5.82 2.71 -10.42
CA SER A 456 -5.05 3.79 -11.05
C SER A 456 -5.79 4.57 -12.14
N LEU A 457 -6.92 4.06 -12.67
CA LEU A 457 -7.70 4.77 -13.69
C LEU A 457 -8.21 6.13 -13.18
N LEU A 458 -8.85 6.14 -12.00
CA LEU A 458 -9.33 7.39 -11.40
C LEU A 458 -8.17 8.34 -11.05
N ALA A 459 -7.03 7.79 -10.61
CA ALA A 459 -5.86 8.62 -10.33
C ALA A 459 -5.35 9.31 -11.60
N LEU A 460 -5.29 8.60 -12.72
CA LEU A 460 -4.89 9.16 -14.01
C LEU A 460 -5.87 10.25 -14.49
N ASP A 461 -7.17 10.03 -14.34
CA ASP A 461 -8.19 11.03 -14.68
C ASP A 461 -8.03 12.29 -13.81
N ASN A 462 -7.73 12.11 -12.52
CA ASN A 462 -7.40 13.21 -11.63
C ASN A 462 -6.12 13.95 -12.07
N VAL A 463 -5.04 13.24 -12.44
CA VAL A 463 -3.83 13.89 -12.96
C VAL A 463 -4.17 14.81 -14.15
N LYS A 464 -4.94 14.29 -15.12
CA LYS A 464 -5.34 15.06 -16.31
C LYS A 464 -6.17 16.29 -15.93
N ARG A 465 -7.13 16.13 -15.01
CA ARG A 465 -7.97 17.23 -14.52
C ARG A 465 -7.13 18.32 -13.82
N PHE A 466 -6.26 17.93 -12.90
CA PHE A 466 -5.41 18.89 -12.16
C PHE A 466 -4.38 19.56 -13.07
N LYS A 467 -3.80 18.83 -14.03
CA LYS A 467 -2.92 19.38 -15.07
C LYS A 467 -3.65 20.44 -15.91
N GLN A 468 -4.88 20.17 -16.34
CA GLN A 468 -5.67 21.14 -17.10
C GLN A 468 -6.00 22.39 -16.27
N ASN A 469 -6.40 22.22 -15.00
CA ASN A 469 -6.64 23.37 -14.11
C ASN A 469 -5.39 24.23 -13.92
N PHE A 470 -4.21 23.61 -13.80
CA PHE A 470 -2.93 24.31 -13.73
C PHE A 470 -2.64 25.11 -15.01
N ILE A 471 -2.84 24.50 -16.19
CA ILE A 471 -2.65 25.19 -17.48
C ILE A 471 -3.63 26.37 -17.64
N ASP A 472 -4.87 26.20 -17.20
CA ASP A 472 -5.92 27.22 -17.26
C ASP A 472 -5.70 28.36 -16.25
N GLY A 473 -4.71 28.25 -15.35
CA GLY A 473 -4.48 29.21 -14.26
C GLY A 473 -5.64 29.29 -13.26
N LYS A 474 -6.42 28.22 -13.14
CA LYS A 474 -7.50 28.14 -12.15
C LYS A 474 -6.89 27.88 -10.79
N ASP A 475 -7.16 28.78 -9.84
CA ASP A 475 -6.90 28.51 -8.44
C ASP A 475 -7.65 27.24 -8.06
N VAL A 476 -6.90 26.19 -7.72
CA VAL A 476 -7.45 25.04 -7.04
C VAL A 476 -7.81 25.56 -5.66
N GLU A 477 -9.10 25.79 -5.39
CA GLU A 477 -9.54 26.28 -4.07
C GLU A 477 -8.82 25.50 -2.96
N ASP A 478 -8.09 26.21 -2.11
CA ASP A 478 -7.41 25.66 -0.91
C ASP A 478 -8.42 25.02 0.07
N ASP A 479 -9.72 25.22 -0.12
CA ASP A 479 -10.83 24.53 0.53
C ASP A 479 -11.12 23.16 -0.10
N VAL A 480 -10.05 22.42 -0.41
CA VAL A 480 -10.14 20.97 -0.46
C VAL A 480 -10.27 20.48 0.98
N ASP A 481 -11.44 20.70 1.60
CA ASP A 481 -11.98 19.79 2.59
C ASP A 481 -12.03 18.46 1.84
N LEU A 482 -10.94 17.69 1.98
CA LEU A 482 -10.56 16.54 1.17
C LEU A 482 -11.80 15.71 0.89
N ALA A 483 -12.46 16.01 -0.23
CA ALA A 483 -13.45 15.15 -0.84
C ALA A 483 -12.63 14.01 -1.42
N PHE A 484 -12.10 13.21 -0.51
CA PHE A 484 -11.79 11.83 -0.73
C PHE A 484 -13.04 11.27 -1.43
N ASP A 485 -12.89 10.76 -2.64
CA ASP A 485 -13.95 10.00 -3.26
C ASP A 485 -14.29 8.85 -2.30
N SER A 486 -15.33 9.04 -1.49
CA SER A 486 -15.74 8.11 -0.43
C SER A 486 -16.09 6.72 -0.97
N GLU A 487 -16.17 6.62 -2.30
CA GLU A 487 -16.48 5.41 -3.04
C GLU A 487 -15.24 4.57 -3.39
N ILE A 488 -14.01 5.13 -3.39
CA ILE A 488 -12.81 4.38 -3.79
C ILE A 488 -11.70 4.51 -2.74
N ILE A 489 -11.59 3.49 -1.88
CA ILE A 489 -10.34 3.27 -1.16
C ILE A 489 -9.32 2.75 -2.17
N PRO A 490 -8.11 3.35 -2.24
CA PRO A 490 -7.02 2.79 -3.02
C PRO A 490 -6.52 1.53 -2.31
N PHE A 491 -7.21 0.41 -2.52
CA PHE A 491 -6.66 -0.89 -2.18
C PHE A 491 -5.51 -1.16 -3.15
N SER A 492 -4.38 -1.54 -2.55
CA SER A 492 -3.22 -2.13 -3.23
C SER A 492 -3.63 -3.37 -4.00
#